data_AF-N9E390-F1
#
_entry.id   AF-N9E390-F1
#
_cell.length_a   1.000
_cell.length_b   1.000
_cell.length_c   1.000
_cell.angle_alpha   90.00
_cell.angle_beta   90.00
_cell.angle_gamma   90.00
#
_symmetry.space_group_name_H-M   'P 1'
#
loop_
_entity.id
_entity.type
_entity.pdbx_description
1 polymer ?
#
loop_
_entity_poly.entity_id
_entity_poly.type
_entity_poly.pdbx_seq_one_letter_code
_entity_poly.pdbx_strand_id
1 'polypeptide(L)'
;MTESTFTFRVDESLKQEFSSFAKDIDRSGAQLLRDFMRDFVKQQQEAASYDAWYQKQVQIGLDEADAGQLVPQEEVKSRFEEKRASLLAKLAAK
;
A
#
# COMPACT_ATOMS: atom_id res chain seq x y z
N MET A 1 12.37 -22.73 11.81
CA MET A 1 12.73 -21.67 10.85
C MET A 1 13.80 -22.23 9.93
N THR A 2 13.55 -22.29 8.64
CA THR A 2 14.56 -22.64 7.63
C THR A 2 15.35 -21.36 7.33
N GLU A 3 16.62 -21.34 7.73
CA GLU A 3 17.52 -20.24 7.37
C GLU A 3 18.16 -20.53 6.00
N SER A 4 18.19 -19.52 5.14
CA SER A 4 18.82 -19.57 3.82
C SER A 4 19.85 -18.46 3.71
N THR A 5 21.01 -18.76 3.11
CA THR A 5 22.12 -17.80 2.96
C THR A 5 22.12 -17.19 1.56
N PHE A 6 22.22 -15.86 1.48
CA PHE A 6 22.45 -15.12 0.24
C PHE A 6 23.90 -14.65 0.18
N THR A 7 24.60 -14.98 -0.92
CA THR A 7 25.97 -14.51 -1.20
C THR A 7 25.95 -13.73 -2.51
N PHE A 8 26.40 -12.48 -2.49
CA PHE A 8 26.50 -11.63 -3.68
C PHE A 8 27.81 -10.84 -3.64
N ARG A 9 28.26 -10.40 -4.80
CA ARG A 9 29.45 -9.57 -4.95
C ARG A 9 29.04 -8.10 -4.96
N VAL A 10 29.84 -7.27 -4.30
CA VAL A 10 29.72 -5.81 -4.28
C VAL A 10 31.11 -5.22 -4.40
N ASP A 11 31.17 -3.96 -4.84
CA ASP A 11 32.41 -3.19 -4.82
C ASP A 11 32.91 -3.02 -3.38
N GLU A 12 34.23 -3.11 -3.20
CA GLU A 12 34.85 -3.05 -1.87
C GLU A 12 34.62 -1.68 -1.20
N SER A 13 34.63 -0.57 -1.96
CA SER A 13 34.29 0.76 -1.44
C SER A 13 32.87 0.81 -0.90
N LEU A 14 31.90 0.29 -1.66
CA LEU A 14 30.50 0.25 -1.26
C LEU A 14 30.30 -0.58 0.01
N LYS A 15 30.98 -1.73 0.12
CA LYS A 15 30.94 -2.56 1.33
C LYS A 15 31.46 -1.82 2.55
N GLN A 16 32.54 -1.06 2.41
CA GLN A 16 33.13 -0.28 3.50
C GLN A 16 32.20 0.84 3.96
N GLU A 17 31.69 1.65 3.03
CA GLU A 17 30.75 2.73 3.33
C GLU A 17 29.48 2.22 3.99
N PHE A 18 28.86 1.18 3.40
CA PHE A 18 27.65 0.57 3.96
C PHE A 18 27.88 0.03 5.37
N SER A 19 29.02 -0.60 5.62
CA SER A 19 29.36 -1.12 6.96
C SER A 19 29.65 -0.01 7.96
N SER A 20 30.22 1.12 7.52
CA SER A 20 30.44 2.29 8.37
C SER A 20 29.12 2.92 8.80
N PHE A 21 28.26 3.24 7.84
CA PHE A 21 26.95 3.85 8.13
C PHE A 21 26.04 2.93 8.94
N ALA A 22 26.09 1.62 8.70
CA ALA A 22 25.33 0.66 9.50
C ALA A 22 25.76 0.72 10.98
N LYS A 23 27.07 0.82 11.27
CA LYS A 23 27.58 0.97 12.63
C LYS A 23 27.18 2.29 13.27
N ASP A 24 27.14 3.37 12.50
CA ASP A 24 26.74 4.70 13.02
C ASP A 24 25.30 4.71 13.56
N ILE A 25 24.44 3.83 13.03
CA ILE A 25 23.07 3.62 13.52
C ILE A 25 22.92 2.38 14.42
N ASP A 26 24.02 1.78 14.89
CA ASP A 26 24.08 0.58 15.73
C ASP A 26 23.38 -0.65 15.12
N ARG A 27 23.55 -0.84 13.82
CA ARG A 27 22.99 -1.98 13.07
C ARG A 27 24.08 -2.71 12.29
N SER A 28 23.89 -4.01 12.07
CA SER A 28 24.73 -4.75 11.12
C SER A 28 24.18 -4.61 9.70
N GLY A 29 25.08 -4.65 8.70
CA GLY A 29 24.67 -4.64 7.29
C GLY A 29 23.70 -5.77 6.94
N ALA A 30 23.83 -6.94 7.58
CA ALA A 30 22.90 -8.05 7.40
C ALA A 30 21.49 -7.76 7.97
N GLN A 31 21.37 -7.00 9.05
CA GLN A 31 20.06 -6.55 9.56
C GLN A 31 19.39 -5.59 8.58
N LEU A 32 20.14 -4.60 8.07
CA LEU A 32 19.64 -3.65 7.09
C LEU A 32 19.17 -4.32 5.80
N LEU A 33 19.95 -5.27 5.28
CA LEU A 33 19.57 -6.05 4.09
C LEU A 33 18.29 -6.85 4.33
N ARG A 34 18.15 -7.50 5.49
CA ARG A 34 16.93 -8.25 5.81
C ARG A 34 15.70 -7.36 5.93
N ASP A 35 15.83 -6.18 6.50
CA ASP A 35 14.74 -5.21 6.60
C ASP A 35 14.35 -4.70 5.22
N PHE A 36 15.33 -4.28 4.41
CA PHE A 36 15.10 -3.85 3.04
C PHE A 36 14.39 -4.94 2.22
N MET A 37 14.82 -6.19 2.34
CA MET A 37 14.16 -7.31 1.65
C MET A 37 12.70 -7.48 2.10
N ARG A 38 12.42 -7.36 3.41
CA ARG A 38 11.04 -7.45 3.92
C ARG A 38 10.18 -6.31 3.40
N ASP A 39 10.69 -5.08 3.45
CA ASP A 39 9.97 -3.90 3.02
C ASP A 39 9.71 -3.94 1.52
N PHE A 40 10.71 -4.34 0.72
CA PHE A 40 10.55 -4.52 -0.71
C PHE A 40 9.47 -5.55 -1.04
N VAL A 41 9.53 -6.74 -0.42
CA VAL A 41 8.52 -7.79 -0.65
C VAL A 41 7.13 -7.32 -0.24
N LYS A 42 7.01 -6.64 0.91
CA LYS A 42 5.74 -6.08 1.38
C LYS A 42 5.19 -5.06 0.39
N GLN A 43 6.00 -4.11 -0.05
CA GLN A 43 5.58 -3.09 -1.01
C GLN A 43 5.11 -3.71 -2.33
N GLN A 44 5.81 -4.73 -2.84
CA GLN A 44 5.40 -5.40 -4.06
C GLN A 44 4.12 -6.22 -3.90
N GLN A 45 3.92 -6.88 -2.74
CA GLN A 45 2.66 -7.56 -2.45
C GLN A 45 1.51 -6.57 -2.31
N GLU A 46 1.72 -5.44 -1.64
CA GLU A 46 0.71 -4.38 -1.50
C GLU A 46 0.34 -3.81 -2.88
N ALA A 47 1.31 -3.49 -3.71
CA ALA A 47 1.06 -3.01 -5.08
C ALA A 47 0.28 -4.04 -5.91
N ALA A 48 0.72 -5.31 -5.92
CA ALA A 48 0.01 -6.37 -6.62
C ALA A 48 -1.40 -6.62 -6.05
N SER A 49 -1.58 -6.49 -4.73
CA SER A 49 -2.88 -6.64 -4.08
C SER A 49 -3.82 -5.48 -4.41
N TYR A 50 -3.28 -4.27 -4.50
CA TYR A 50 -4.03 -3.08 -4.89
C TYR A 50 -4.50 -3.21 -6.34
N ASP A 51 -3.62 -3.62 -7.25
CA ASP A 51 -3.97 -3.80 -8.66
C ASP A 51 -5.04 -4.88 -8.82
N ALA A 52 -4.89 -6.03 -8.14
CA ALA A 52 -5.89 -7.09 -8.18
C ALA A 52 -7.24 -6.66 -7.58
N TRP A 53 -7.22 -5.90 -6.48
CA TRP A 53 -8.42 -5.32 -5.89
C TRP A 53 -9.07 -4.32 -6.84
N TYR A 54 -8.28 -3.43 -7.45
CA TYR A 54 -8.76 -2.40 -8.37
C TYR A 54 -9.41 -3.01 -9.61
N GLN A 55 -8.75 -4.00 -10.23
CA GLN A 55 -9.31 -4.74 -11.36
C GLN A 55 -10.66 -5.38 -10.99
N LYS A 56 -10.77 -5.97 -9.79
CA LYS A 56 -12.03 -6.52 -9.30
C LYS A 56 -13.11 -5.45 -9.12
N GLN A 57 -12.78 -4.28 -8.56
CA GLN A 57 -13.75 -3.18 -8.40
C GLN A 57 -14.22 -2.64 -9.75
N VAL A 58 -13.32 -2.52 -10.73
CA VAL A 58 -13.67 -2.10 -12.09
C VAL A 58 -14.62 -3.11 -12.72
N GLN A 59 -14.33 -4.42 -12.61
CA GLN A 59 -15.21 -5.44 -13.17
C GLN A 59 -16.60 -5.42 -12.54
N ILE A 60 -16.70 -5.24 -11.22
CA ILE A 60 -18.00 -5.09 -10.53
C ILE A 60 -18.77 -3.90 -11.11
N GLY A 61 -18.11 -2.74 -11.30
CA GLY A 61 -18.77 -1.56 -11.87
C GLY A 61 -19.22 -1.76 -13.32
N LEU A 62 -18.44 -2.49 -14.13
CA LEU A 62 -18.84 -2.86 -15.49
C LEU A 62 -20.03 -3.81 -15.48
N ASP A 63 -20.01 -4.85 -14.64
CA ASP A 63 -21.10 -5.83 -14.51
C ASP A 63 -22.41 -5.16 -14.03
N GLU A 64 -22.32 -4.23 -13.07
CA GLU A 64 -23.47 -3.44 -12.59
C GLU A 64 -24.02 -2.52 -13.69
N ALA A 65 -23.13 -1.89 -14.47
CA ALA A 65 -23.53 -1.04 -15.59
C ALA A 65 -24.24 -1.85 -16.68
N ASP A 66 -23.69 -3.00 -17.06
CA ASP A 66 -24.26 -3.91 -18.05
C ASP A 66 -25.59 -4.50 -17.56
N ALA A 67 -25.74 -4.74 -16.25
CA ALA A 67 -26.99 -5.15 -15.63
C ALA A 67 -28.01 -4.00 -15.46
N GLY A 68 -27.65 -2.76 -15.84
CA GLY A 68 -28.50 -1.58 -15.71
C GLY A 68 -28.70 -1.09 -14.27
N GLN A 69 -27.86 -1.52 -13.33
CA GLN A 69 -27.89 -1.14 -11.91
C GLN A 69 -27.23 0.22 -11.66
N LEU A 70 -27.43 1.17 -12.58
CA LEU A 70 -26.86 2.50 -12.52
C LEU A 70 -27.76 3.45 -11.72
N VAL A 71 -27.14 4.33 -10.95
CA VAL A 71 -27.85 5.39 -10.21
C VAL A 71 -27.70 6.72 -10.96
N PRO A 72 -28.80 7.45 -11.24
CA PRO A 72 -28.73 8.76 -11.86
C PRO A 72 -27.89 9.75 -11.04
N GLN A 73 -27.16 10.63 -11.72
CA GLN A 73 -26.28 11.60 -11.08
C GLN A 73 -26.98 12.47 -10.04
N GLU A 74 -28.22 12.91 -10.32
CA GLU A 74 -28.98 13.77 -9.39
C GLU A 74 -29.36 13.04 -8.10
N GLU A 75 -29.66 11.74 -8.17
CA GLU A 75 -29.93 10.92 -6.99
C GLU A 75 -28.65 10.72 -6.15
N VAL A 76 -27.49 10.53 -6.81
CA VAL A 76 -26.20 10.47 -6.11
C VAL A 76 -25.92 11.78 -5.38
N LYS A 77 -26.09 12.93 -6.03
CA LYS A 77 -25.89 14.26 -5.41
C LYS A 77 -26.75 14.43 -4.17
N SER A 78 -28.05 14.18 -4.30
CA SER A 78 -29.00 14.32 -3.18
C SER A 78 -28.59 13.47 -1.97
N ARG A 79 -28.28 12.17 -2.19
CA ARG A 79 -27.84 11.26 -1.13
C ARG A 79 -26.57 11.74 -0.42
N PHE A 80 -25.61 12.31 -1.17
CA PHE A 80 -24.36 12.81 -0.58
C PHE A 80 -24.53 14.16 0.13
N GLU A 81 -25.44 15.02 -0.34
CA GLU A 81 -25.82 16.26 0.36
C GLU A 81 -26.46 15.95 1.72
N GLU A 82 -27.40 15.00 1.77
CA GLU A 82 -28.02 14.53 3.00
C GLU A 82 -26.99 13.95 3.99
N LYS A 83 -26.09 13.09 3.49
CA LYS A 83 -24.98 12.54 4.30
C LYS A 83 -24.11 13.66 4.87
N ARG A 84 -23.73 14.64 4.06
CA ARG A 84 -22.92 15.78 4.50
C ARG A 84 -23.65 16.60 5.55
N ALA A 85 -24.92 16.92 5.36
CA ALA A 85 -25.73 17.65 6.32
C ALA A 85 -25.83 16.90 7.66
N SER A 86 -26.06 15.58 7.63
CA SER A 86 -26.10 14.74 8.84
C SER A 86 -24.77 14.74 9.59
N LEU A 87 -23.65 14.64 8.87
CA LEU A 87 -22.31 14.68 9.48
C LEU A 87 -22.02 16.03 10.13
N LEU A 88 -22.36 17.14 9.45
CA LEU A 88 -22.19 18.48 10.00
C LEU A 88 -23.07 18.71 11.25
N ALA A 89 -24.32 18.23 11.23
CA ALA A 89 -25.19 18.32 12.40
C ALA A 89 -24.62 17.55 13.60
N LYS A 90 -24.04 16.35 13.39
CA LYS A 90 -23.38 15.57 14.44
C LYS A 90 -22.14 16.24 15.00
N LEU A 91 -21.35 16.90 14.14
CA LEU A 91 -20.17 17.67 14.56
C LEU A 91 -20.55 18.89 15.38
N ALA A 92 -21.64 19.59 15.03
CA ALA A 92 -22.12 20.76 15.76
C ALA A 92 -22.83 20.43 17.07
N ALA A 93 -23.35 19.20 17.21
CA ALA A 93 -23.99 18.70 18.42
C ALA A 93 -22.99 18.15 19.46
N LYS A 94 -21.67 18.26 19.20
CA LYS A 94 -20.59 17.81 20.06
C LYS A 94 -19.81 19.01 20.60
#